data_AF-A0A350WUW3-F1
#
_entry.id   AF-A0A350WUW3-F1
#
_cell.length_a   1.000
_cell.length_b   1.000
_cell.length_c   1.000
_cell.angle_alpha   90.00
_cell.angle_beta   90.00
_cell.angle_gamma   90.00
#
_symmetry.space_group_name_H-M   'P 1'
#
loop_
_entity.id
_entity.type
_entity.pdbx_description
1 polymer ?
#
loop_
_entity_poly.entity_id
_entity_poly.type
_entity_poly.pdbx_seq_one_letter_code
_entity_poly.pdbx_strand_id
1 'polypeptide(L)'
;MFMTMTQSAIDVLRQKFGDAVQENILLAPYTSARIGGPADALLTVKSADELAEAMQLIWEHEIPFYMLGGGSNVLVSDEGFRGVVVLNRAKEVRFEAGDQP
;
A
#
# COMPACT_ATOMS: atom_id res chain seq x y z
N MET A 1 8.45 24.87 -8.82
CA MET A 1 9.23 24.53 -7.62
C MET A 1 8.30 23.78 -6.66
N PHE A 2 8.06 22.49 -6.93
CA PHE A 2 7.15 21.62 -6.14
C PHE A 2 7.72 20.20 -6.00
N MET A 3 9.04 20.08 -5.86
CA MET A 3 9.70 18.85 -5.43
C MET A 3 10.27 19.17 -4.07
N THR A 4 9.82 18.49 -2.98
CA THR A 4 10.71 18.11 -1.85
C THR A 4 10.06 17.38 -0.66
N MET A 5 8.74 17.37 -0.44
CA MET A 5 8.18 16.71 0.76
C MET A 5 7.79 15.24 0.57
N THR A 6 7.22 14.87 -0.58
CA THR A 6 6.76 13.49 -0.83
C THR A 6 7.88 12.53 -1.25
N GLN A 7 8.91 13.02 -1.96
CA GLN A 7 9.99 12.16 -2.44
C GLN A 7 10.81 11.58 -1.28
N SER A 8 11.17 12.39 -0.28
CA SER A 8 11.93 11.90 0.88
C SER A 8 11.15 10.90 1.73
N ALA A 9 9.82 11.06 1.80
CA ALA A 9 8.94 10.15 2.52
C ALA A 9 8.86 8.76 1.86
N ILE A 10 8.73 8.72 0.54
CA ILE A 10 8.72 7.45 -0.23
C ILE A 10 10.09 6.77 -0.16
N ASP A 11 11.18 7.55 -0.13
CA ASP A 11 12.54 7.03 -0.03
C ASP A 11 12.77 6.18 1.23
N VAL A 12 12.16 6.56 2.37
CA VAL A 12 12.21 5.77 3.62
C VAL A 12 11.59 4.38 3.42
N LEU A 13 10.41 4.32 2.80
CA LEU A 13 9.75 3.05 2.51
C LEU A 13 10.56 2.23 1.50
N ARG A 14 11.11 2.86 0.46
CA ARG A 14 11.94 2.19 -0.55
C ARG A 14 13.24 1.64 0.05
N GLN A 15 13.86 2.35 0.99
CA GLN A 15 15.05 1.87 1.70
C GLN A 15 14.75 0.61 2.52
N LYS A 16 13.55 0.53 3.12
CA LYS A 16 13.13 -0.60 3.94
C LYS A 16 12.60 -1.79 3.12
N PHE A 17 11.79 -1.52 2.10
CA PHE A 17 10.99 -2.52 1.38
C PHE A 17 11.45 -2.79 -0.07
N GLY A 18 12.41 -2.01 -0.59
CA GLY A 18 12.98 -2.20 -1.92
C GLY A 18 11.93 -2.22 -3.04
N ASP A 19 12.00 -3.24 -3.90
CA ASP A 19 11.15 -3.41 -5.07
C ASP A 19 9.65 -3.60 -4.74
N ALA A 20 9.30 -3.83 -3.47
CA ALA A 20 7.90 -3.86 -3.05
C ALA A 20 7.23 -2.47 -3.10
N VAL A 21 8.02 -1.40 -3.21
CA VAL A 21 7.57 -0.02 -3.45
C VAL A 21 7.68 0.29 -4.94
N GLN A 22 6.54 0.57 -5.57
CA GLN A 22 6.47 0.94 -6.98
C GLN A 22 5.96 2.38 -7.10
N GLU A 23 6.74 3.26 -7.71
CA GLU A 23 6.41 4.69 -7.86
C GLU A 23 5.61 4.94 -9.16
N ASN A 24 4.78 5.98 -9.14
CA ASN A 24 4.01 6.47 -10.30
C ASN A 24 3.21 5.37 -11.03
N ILE A 25 2.53 4.52 -10.27
CA ILE A 25 1.84 3.33 -10.80
C ILE A 25 0.32 3.53 -10.88
N LEU A 26 -0.29 3.04 -11.97
CA LEU A 26 -1.75 3.06 -12.13
C LEU A 26 -2.42 2.12 -11.12
N LEU A 27 -3.51 2.58 -10.51
CA LEU A 27 -4.28 1.80 -9.55
C LEU A 27 -5.35 0.92 -10.21
N ALA A 28 -5.72 1.19 -11.47
CA ALA A 28 -6.69 0.38 -12.22
C ALA A 28 -6.45 -1.14 -12.18
N PRO A 29 -5.22 -1.67 -12.31
CA PRO A 29 -4.95 -3.11 -12.20
C PRO A 29 -5.24 -3.72 -10.81
N TYR A 30 -5.42 -2.89 -9.78
CA TYR A 30 -5.58 -3.30 -8.39
C TYR A 30 -7.01 -3.11 -7.86
N THR A 31 -7.93 -2.60 -8.68
CA THR A 31 -9.36 -2.46 -8.35
C THR A 31 -10.21 -3.42 -9.18
N SER A 32 -11.31 -3.91 -8.60
CA SER A 32 -12.24 -4.79 -9.35
C SER A 32 -13.00 -4.04 -10.45
N ALA A 33 -13.22 -2.74 -10.24
CA ALA A 33 -13.81 -1.85 -11.23
C ALA A 33 -12.87 -1.55 -12.42
N ARG A 34 -11.58 -1.89 -12.32
CA ARG A 34 -10.54 -1.61 -13.33
C ARG A 34 -10.42 -0.14 -13.69
N ILE A 35 -10.71 0.72 -12.73
CA ILE A 35 -10.54 2.17 -12.82
C ILE A 35 -9.56 2.62 -11.73
N GLY A 36 -8.87 3.73 -11.99
CA GLY A 36 -7.95 4.33 -11.05
C GLY A 36 -6.70 4.89 -11.72
N GLY A 37 -6.50 6.19 -11.52
CA GLY A 37 -5.31 6.93 -11.93
C GLY A 37 -4.04 6.55 -11.15
N PRO A 38 -2.97 7.34 -11.30
CA PRO A 38 -1.67 7.05 -10.71
C PRO A 38 -1.64 7.28 -9.18
N ALA A 39 -0.96 6.40 -8.45
CA ALA A 39 -0.50 6.69 -7.09
C ALA A 39 0.96 7.19 -7.12
N ASP A 40 1.34 8.05 -6.19
CA ASP A 40 2.75 8.43 -6.02
C ASP A 40 3.61 7.20 -5.73
N ALA A 41 3.13 6.32 -4.84
CA ALA A 41 3.69 4.98 -4.69
C ALA A 41 2.62 3.95 -4.30
N LEU A 42 2.91 2.69 -4.64
CA LEU A 42 2.21 1.50 -4.17
C LEU A 42 3.20 0.62 -3.40
N LEU A 43 2.96 0.38 -2.13
CA LEU A 43 3.71 -0.57 -1.30
C LEU A 43 2.90 -1.85 -1.16
N THR A 44 3.43 -2.99 -1.60
CA THR A 44 2.78 -4.30 -1.39
C THR A 44 3.35 -4.99 -0.16
N VAL A 45 2.50 -5.30 0.83
CA VAL A 45 2.87 -6.05 2.04
C VAL A 45 2.21 -7.43 2.04
N LYS A 46 2.92 -8.48 2.45
CA LYS A 46 2.52 -9.89 2.32
C LYS A 46 2.38 -10.62 3.65
N SER A 47 2.75 -9.99 4.76
CA SER A 47 2.60 -10.54 6.12
C SER A 47 2.07 -9.49 7.10
N ALA A 48 1.60 -9.94 8.26
CA ALA A 48 1.19 -9.02 9.33
C ALA A 48 2.37 -8.19 9.85
N ASP A 49 3.57 -8.78 9.92
CA ASP A 49 4.79 -8.11 10.35
C ASP A 49 5.21 -7.02 9.35
N GLU A 50 5.22 -7.32 8.04
CA GLU A 50 5.51 -6.32 7.01
C GLU A 50 4.50 -5.16 7.04
N LEU A 51 3.22 -5.46 7.25
CA LEU A 51 2.19 -4.43 7.40
C LEU A 51 2.45 -3.57 8.63
N ALA A 52 2.76 -4.17 9.78
CA ALA A 52 3.05 -3.44 11.02
C ALA A 52 4.27 -2.51 10.85
N GLU A 53 5.36 -3.02 10.29
CA GLU A 53 6.58 -2.23 10.01
C GLU A 53 6.29 -1.09 9.02
N ALA A 54 5.51 -1.35 7.97
CA ALA A 54 5.14 -0.33 6.99
C ALA A 54 4.32 0.80 7.62
N MET A 55 3.33 0.44 8.45
CA MET A 55 2.47 1.41 9.10
C MET A 55 3.22 2.25 10.14
N GLN A 56 4.18 1.66 10.86
CA GLN A 56 5.04 2.40 11.79
C GLN A 56 5.81 3.52 11.06
N LEU A 57 6.48 3.20 9.95
CA LEU A 57 7.21 4.20 9.16
C LEU A 57 6.28 5.25 8.55
N ILE A 58 5.11 4.84 8.03
CA ILE A 58 4.11 5.76 7.48
C ILE A 58 3.62 6.75 8.53
N TRP A 59 3.36 6.30 9.75
CA TRP A 59 2.91 7.16 10.85
C TRP A 59 4.03 8.06 11.39
N GLU A 60 5.23 7.51 11.58
CA GLU A 60 6.40 8.27 12.06
C GLU A 60 6.76 9.44 11.13
N HIS A 61 6.63 9.24 9.82
CA HIS A 61 6.95 10.25 8.80
C HIS A 61 5.72 11.01 8.27
N GLU A 62 4.56 10.85 8.89
CA GLU A 62 3.30 11.51 8.52
C GLU A 62 2.95 11.38 7.01
N ILE A 63 3.23 10.22 6.43
CA ILE A 63 3.06 9.98 4.99
C ILE A 63 1.57 9.82 4.68
N PRO A 64 0.99 10.63 3.76
CA PRO A 64 -0.39 10.42 3.30
C PRO A 64 -0.53 9.03 2.69
N PHE A 65 -1.49 8.25 3.17
CA PHE A 65 -1.65 6.86 2.72
C PHE A 65 -3.10 6.44 2.53
N TYR A 66 -3.29 5.37 1.75
CA TYR A 66 -4.56 4.67 1.62
C TYR A 66 -4.33 3.16 1.74
N MET A 67 -5.14 2.48 2.56
CA MET A 67 -5.09 1.02 2.74
C MET A 67 -5.97 0.33 1.69
N LEU A 68 -5.36 -0.46 0.80
CA LEU A 68 -6.06 -1.19 -0.25
C LEU A 68 -5.96 -2.71 -0.01
N GLY A 69 -7.11 -3.38 0.05
CA GLY A 69 -7.19 -4.84 0.10
C GLY A 69 -7.34 -5.46 -1.29
N GLY A 70 -8.52 -6.02 -1.57
CA GLY A 70 -8.86 -6.57 -2.89
C GLY A 70 -9.36 -5.55 -3.92
N GLY A 71 -9.66 -4.31 -3.49
CA GLY A 71 -10.18 -3.25 -4.37
C GLY A 71 -11.59 -3.51 -4.91
N SER A 72 -12.39 -4.34 -4.24
CA SER A 72 -13.75 -4.71 -4.69
C SER A 72 -14.83 -3.68 -4.35
N ASN A 73 -14.54 -2.76 -3.43
CA ASN A 73 -15.49 -1.74 -2.96
C ASN A 73 -14.87 -0.33 -2.95
N VAL A 74 -14.04 -0.03 -3.96
CA VAL A 74 -13.37 1.26 -4.10
C VAL A 74 -13.44 1.72 -5.55
N LEU A 75 -13.75 3.00 -5.75
CA LEU A 75 -13.64 3.70 -7.02
C LEU A 75 -12.53 4.75 -6.88
N VAL A 76 -11.43 4.55 -7.60
CA VAL A 76 -10.29 5.47 -7.59
C VAL A 76 -10.48 6.47 -8.74
N SER A 77 -10.33 7.76 -8.44
CA SER A 77 -10.38 8.84 -9.45
C SER A 77 -9.31 8.64 -10.53
N ASP A 78 -9.55 9.13 -11.74
CA ASP A 78 -8.55 9.21 -12.81
C ASP A 78 -7.39 10.16 -12.46
N GLU A 79 -7.62 11.11 -11.54
CA GLU A 79 -6.56 11.94 -10.97
C GLU A 79 -5.62 11.16 -10.04
N GLY A 80 -6.03 9.95 -9.61
CA GLY A 80 -5.23 9.06 -8.80
C GLY A 80 -5.18 9.42 -7.31
N PHE A 81 -4.05 9.13 -6.66
CA PHE A 81 -3.85 9.36 -5.23
C PHE A 81 -2.45 9.96 -4.95
N ARG A 82 -2.44 11.12 -4.27
CA ARG A 82 -1.21 11.78 -3.83
C ARG A 82 -0.78 11.21 -2.48
N GLY A 83 0.14 10.26 -2.51
CA GLY A 83 0.61 9.52 -1.34
C GLY A 83 0.87 8.05 -1.63
N VAL A 84 1.00 7.26 -0.57
CA VAL A 84 1.31 5.82 -0.67
C VAL A 84 0.04 4.99 -0.56
N VAL A 85 -0.23 4.17 -1.56
CA VAL A 85 -1.23 3.11 -1.42
C VAL A 85 -0.55 1.87 -0.85
N VAL A 86 -1.02 1.39 0.30
CA VAL A 86 -0.54 0.15 0.91
C VAL A 86 -1.45 -0.99 0.47
N LEU A 87 -0.96 -1.85 -0.41
CA LEU A 87 -1.66 -3.04 -0.87
C LEU A 87 -1.46 -4.20 0.10
N ASN A 88 -2.46 -4.44 0.94
CA ASN A 88 -2.44 -5.54 1.91
C ASN A 88 -2.70 -6.89 1.23
N ARG A 89 -1.67 -7.75 1.20
CA ARG A 89 -1.70 -9.14 0.76
C ARG A 89 -1.34 -10.12 1.88
N ALA A 90 -1.37 -9.69 3.15
CA ALA A 90 -1.26 -10.58 4.31
C ALA A 90 -2.49 -11.48 4.41
N LYS A 91 -2.47 -12.59 3.67
CA LYS A 91 -3.60 -13.53 3.49
C LYS A 91 -3.34 -14.92 4.04
N GLU A 92 -2.29 -15.09 4.84
CA GLU A 92 -1.99 -16.37 5.46
C GLU A 92 -3.18 -16.80 6.34
N VAL A 93 -3.60 -18.05 6.19
CA VAL A 93 -4.65 -18.67 7.00
C VAL A 93 -4.01 -19.85 7.73
N ARG A 94 -4.12 -19.86 9.05
CA ARG A 94 -3.68 -20.97 9.89
C ARG A 94 -4.91 -21.65 10.48
N PHE A 95 -4.95 -22.96 10.38
CA PHE A 95 -5.95 -23.78 11.05
C PHE A 95 -5.29 -24.38 12.28
N GLU A 96 -5.81 -24.03 13.46
CA GLU A 96 -5.45 -24.73 14.68
C GLU A 96 -6.44 -25.87 14.86
N ALA A 97 -5.95 -27.11 14.84
CA ALA A 97 -6.77 -28.26 15.16
C ALA A 97 -7.09 -28.20 16.66
N GLY A 98 -8.31 -27.77 16.99
CA GLY A 98 -8.87 -27.98 18.31
C GLY A 98 -9.32 -29.42 18.46
N ASP A 99 -9.28 -29.95 19.69
CA ASP A 99 -9.86 -31.26 20.03
C ASP A 99 -11.40 -31.27 19.97
N GLN A 100 -12.05 -30.18 19.54
CA GLN A 100 -13.50 -30.06 19.44
C GLN A 100 -13.93 -29.50 18.07
N PRO A 101 -14.99 -30.09 17.47
CA PRO A 101 -15.60 -29.62 16.23
C PRO A 101 -16.34 -28.28 16.38
#